data_AF-A0A2H0AJL5-F1
#
_entry.id   AF-A0A2H0AJL5-F1
#
_cell.length_a   1.000
_cell.length_b   1.000
_cell.length_c   1.000
_cell.angle_alpha   90.00
_cell.angle_beta   90.00
_cell.angle_gamma   90.00
#
_symmetry.space_group_name_H-M   'P 1'
#
loop_
_entity.id
_entity.type
_entity.pdbx_description
1 polymer ?
#
loop_
_entity_poly.entity_id
_entity_poly.type
_entity_poly.pdbx_seq_one_letter_code
_entity_poly.pdbx_strand_id
1 'polypeptide(L)'
;MPGVHRIAALLKRWLLGTHQGAFSGKHLDYYLDEYTFRFNRRTSRSRGLLFYRLIQQAVMARPVALQADRPRKPQHLGGTCVKWIAPLFN
;
A
#
# COMPACT_ATOMS: atom_id res chain seq x y z
N MET A 1 14.60 19.69 -20.73
CA MET A 1 13.82 19.62 -19.48
C MET A 1 14.73 19.82 -18.26
N PRO A 2 14.95 21.06 -17.78
CA PRO A 2 15.74 21.30 -16.57
C PRO A 2 14.94 20.85 -15.34
N GLY A 3 15.39 19.81 -14.63
CA GLY A 3 14.76 19.32 -13.39
C GLY A 3 14.65 17.80 -13.28
N VAL A 4 14.46 17.10 -14.40
CA VAL A 4 14.38 15.62 -14.42
C VAL A 4 15.69 14.99 -13.94
N HIS A 5 16.82 15.58 -14.29
CA HIS A 5 18.14 15.16 -13.82
C HIS A 5 18.29 15.28 -12.29
N ARG A 6 17.66 16.27 -11.64
CA ARG A 6 17.67 16.40 -10.18
C ARG A 6 16.83 15.31 -9.53
N ILE A 7 15.65 15.02 -10.08
CA ILE A 7 14.78 13.94 -9.59
C ILE A 7 15.49 12.59 -9.73
N ALA A 8 16.14 12.33 -10.87
CA ALA A 8 16.91 11.11 -11.10
C ALA A 8 18.11 10.98 -10.14
N ALA A 9 18.84 12.08 -9.88
CA ALA A 9 19.95 12.08 -8.93
C ALA A 9 19.47 11.83 -7.49
N LEU A 10 18.33 12.39 -7.09
CA LEU A 10 17.70 12.17 -5.79
C LEU A 10 17.19 10.75 -5.63
N LEU A 11 16.56 10.19 -6.67
CA LEU A 11 16.11 8.79 -6.71
C LEU A 11 17.32 7.85 -6.56
N LYS A 12 18.38 8.07 -7.33
CA LYS A 12 19.62 7.27 -7.25
C LYS A 12 20.25 7.31 -5.86
N ARG A 13 20.29 8.49 -5.23
CA ARG A 13 20.79 8.65 -3.85
C ARG A 13 19.89 7.95 -2.83
N TRP A 14 18.57 8.06 -2.96
CA TRP A 14 17.61 7.42 -2.05
C TRP A 14 17.67 5.89 -2.16
N LEU A 15 17.73 5.36 -3.38
CA LEU A 15 17.90 3.93 -3.63
C LEU A 15 19.18 3.40 -2.99
N LEU A 16 20.31 4.07 -3.23
CA LEU A 16 21.60 3.65 -2.68
C LEU A 16 21.66 3.71 -1.15
N GLY A 17 21.04 4.73 -0.53
CA GLY A 17 21.04 4.91 0.92
C GLY A 17 20.05 4.03 1.68
N THR A 18 18.87 3.77 1.11
CA THR A 18 17.78 3.05 1.82
C THR A 18 17.81 1.56 1.56
N HIS A 19 18.19 1.14 0.35
CA HIS A 19 18.21 -0.27 -0.04
C HIS A 19 19.59 -0.94 0.11
N GLN A 20 20.61 -0.22 0.61
CA GLN A 20 21.96 -0.72 0.97
C GLN A 20 22.54 -1.78 0.00
N GLY A 21 22.30 -1.62 -1.30
CA GLY A 21 22.83 -2.53 -2.33
C GLY A 21 21.97 -3.74 -2.68
N ALA A 22 20.82 -3.98 -2.05
CA ALA A 22 19.89 -5.05 -2.40
C ALA A 22 18.62 -4.47 -3.06
N PHE A 23 18.67 -4.25 -4.38
CA PHE A 23 17.47 -3.96 -5.17
C PHE A 23 17.22 -5.14 -6.12
N SER A 24 16.04 -5.75 -6.02
CA SER A 24 15.60 -6.75 -6.99
C SER A 24 14.75 -6.04 -8.03
N GLY A 25 15.14 -6.12 -9.31
CA GLY A 25 14.40 -5.48 -10.41
C GLY A 25 12.93 -5.86 -10.50
N LYS A 26 12.54 -6.99 -9.88
CA LYS A 26 11.14 -7.43 -9.75
C LYS A 26 10.25 -6.49 -8.94
N HIS A 27 10.82 -5.64 -8.08
CA HIS A 27 10.09 -4.69 -7.22
C HIS A 27 10.34 -3.23 -7.59
N LEU A 28 10.87 -2.97 -8.79
CA LEU A 28 11.20 -1.61 -9.22
C LEU A 28 9.98 -0.68 -9.19
N ASP A 29 8.84 -1.15 -9.69
CA ASP A 29 7.59 -0.37 -9.70
C ASP A 29 7.15 0.01 -8.29
N TYR A 30 7.28 -0.92 -7.35
CA TYR A 30 6.98 -0.68 -5.94
C TYR A 30 7.92 0.39 -5.33
N TYR A 31 9.22 0.32 -5.64
CA TYR A 31 10.18 1.33 -5.16
C TYR A 31 9.94 2.72 -5.77
N LEU A 32 9.46 2.79 -7.01
CA LEU A 32 9.10 4.06 -7.65
C LEU A 32 7.85 4.68 -7.04
N ASP A 33 6.85 3.88 -6.72
CA ASP A 33 5.64 4.35 -6.01
C ASP A 33 6.00 4.86 -4.61
N GLU A 34 6.83 4.10 -3.88
CA GLU A 34 7.32 4.51 -2.56
C GLU A 34 8.15 5.80 -2.62
N TYR A 35 9.04 5.93 -3.62
CA TYR A 35 9.80 7.16 -3.83
C TYR A 35 8.89 8.35 -4.10
N THR A 36 7.87 8.16 -4.92
CA THR A 36 6.87 9.20 -5.26
C THR A 36 6.10 9.63 -4.02
N PHE A 37 5.67 8.68 -3.19
CA PHE A 37 5.04 8.96 -1.90
C PHE A 37 5.95 9.78 -0.97
N ARG A 38 7.23 9.39 -0.85
CA ARG A 38 8.20 10.11 -0.01
C ARG A 38 8.52 11.51 -0.55
N PHE A 39 8.60 11.68 -1.86
CA PHE A 39 8.84 12.96 -2.52
C PHE A 39 7.67 13.91 -2.29
N ASN A 40 6.44 13.48 -2.61
CA ASN A 40 5.22 14.28 -2.44
C ASN A 40 4.93 14.61 -0.96
N ARG A 41 5.26 13.72 -0.02
CA ARG A 41 5.13 14.01 1.41
C ARG A 41 6.09 15.10 1.89
N ARG A 42 7.31 15.18 1.34
CA ARG A 42 8.32 16.16 1.78
C ARG A 42 8.03 17.58 1.29
N THR A 43 7.54 17.71 0.08
CA THR A 43 7.27 18.99 -0.59
C THR A 43 5.87 19.55 -0.29
N SER A 44 4.95 18.72 0.21
CA SER A 44 3.63 19.18 0.64
C SER A 44 3.76 20.15 1.83
N ARG A 45 3.33 21.41 1.66
CA ARG A 45 3.23 22.41 2.75
C ARG A 45 2.19 22.03 3.80
N SER A 46 1.28 21.12 3.46
CA SER A 46 0.12 20.75 4.28
C SER A 46 0.17 19.28 4.71
N ARG A 47 1.33 18.82 5.23
CA ARG A 47 1.54 17.43 5.68
C ARG A 47 0.52 16.99 6.73
N GLY A 48 0.12 17.89 7.62
CA GLY A 48 -0.92 17.68 8.63
C GLY A 48 -2.34 17.70 8.07
N LEU A 49 -2.56 18.20 6.86
CA LEU A 49 -3.89 18.27 6.25
C LEU A 49 -4.39 16.89 5.83
N LEU A 50 -3.51 15.96 5.48
CA LEU A 50 -3.92 14.59 5.18
C LEU A 50 -4.44 13.89 6.45
N PHE A 51 -3.75 14.08 7.58
CA PHE A 51 -4.19 13.60 8.89
C PHE A 51 -5.48 14.30 9.35
N TYR A 52 -5.55 15.62 9.19
CA TYR A 52 -6.76 16.40 9.46
C TYR A 52 -7.95 15.93 8.62
N ARG A 53 -7.74 15.67 7.31
CA ARG A 53 -8.76 15.10 6.42
C ARG A 53 -9.18 13.72 6.85
N LEU A 54 -8.26 12.85 7.29
CA LEU A 54 -8.60 11.53 7.82
C LEU A 54 -9.46 11.64 9.09
N ILE A 55 -9.12 12.53 10.02
CA ILE A 55 -9.94 12.79 11.21
C ILE A 55 -11.31 13.35 10.81
N GLN A 56 -11.33 14.34 9.91
CA GLN A 56 -12.57 14.93 9.41
C GLN A 56 -13.45 13.86 8.75
N GLN A 57 -12.87 12.97 7.95
CA GLN A 57 -13.58 11.83 7.37
C GLN A 57 -14.03 10.83 8.42
N ALA A 58 -13.24 10.53 9.45
CA ALA A 58 -13.62 9.62 10.52
C ALA A 58 -14.80 10.15 11.35
N VAL A 59 -14.86 11.48 11.57
CA VAL A 59 -15.98 12.14 12.26
C VAL A 59 -17.22 12.20 11.38
N MET A 60 -17.06 12.46 10.07
CA MET A 60 -18.17 12.57 9.13
C MET A 60 -18.70 11.20 8.65
N ALA A 61 -17.85 10.17 8.68
CA ALA A 61 -18.23 8.82 8.30
C ALA A 61 -19.18 8.25 9.35
N ARG A 62 -20.30 7.70 8.88
CA ARG A 62 -21.20 6.92 9.75
C ARG A 62 -20.41 5.74 10.32
N PRO A 63 -20.58 5.40 11.61
CA PRO A 63 -19.91 4.25 12.20
C PRO A 63 -20.27 3.00 11.40
N VAL A 64 -19.28 2.46 10.70
CA VAL A 64 -19.39 1.15 10.07
C VAL A 64 -19.28 0.16 11.21
N ALA A 65 -20.37 -0.58 11.48
CA ALA A 65 -20.28 -1.74 12.34
C ALA A 65 -19.15 -2.61 11.78
N LEU A 66 -18.17 -2.97 12.62
CA LEU A 66 -17.20 -3.99 12.29
C LEU A 66 -18.00 -5.21 11.88
N GLN A 67 -18.13 -5.40 10.57
CA GLN A 67 -18.81 -6.54 10.02
C GLN A 67 -17.82 -7.65 10.28
N ALA A 68 -17.97 -8.31 11.44
CA ALA A 68 -17.28 -9.55 11.75
C ALA A 68 -17.39 -10.36 10.47
N ASP A 69 -16.24 -10.62 9.84
CA ASP A 69 -16.12 -11.12 8.48
C ASP A 69 -17.12 -12.26 8.32
N ARG A 70 -18.30 -11.94 7.78
CA ARG A 70 -19.33 -12.95 7.55
C ARG A 70 -18.67 -13.80 6.51
N PRO A 71 -18.42 -15.09 6.78
CA PRO A 71 -17.55 -15.92 5.97
C PRO A 71 -17.95 -15.68 4.52
N ARG A 72 -17.04 -15.10 3.74
CA ARG A 72 -17.35 -14.75 2.36
C ARG A 72 -17.86 -16.01 1.70
N LYS A 73 -19.12 -16.01 1.26
CA LYS A 73 -19.68 -17.16 0.57
C LYS A 73 -18.74 -17.42 -0.63
N PRO A 74 -18.13 -18.61 -0.72
CA PRO A 74 -17.23 -18.89 -1.82
C PRO A 74 -18.02 -18.68 -3.11
N GLN A 75 -17.57 -17.70 -3.89
CA GLN A 75 -18.03 -17.52 -5.25
C GLN A 75 -17.82 -18.85 -5.97
N HIS A 76 -18.90 -19.44 -6.49
CA HIS A 76 -18.85 -20.62 -7.35
C HIS A 76 -18.10 -20.23 -8.63
N LEU A 77 -16.77 -20.26 -8.57
CA LEU A 77 -15.94 -20.45 -9.74
C LEU A 77 -16.06 -21.94 -10.06
N GLY A 78 -16.79 -22.24 -11.13
CA GLY A 78 -16.99 -23.60 -11.61
C GLY A 78 -15.64 -24.29 -11.82
N GLY A 79 -15.62 -25.58 -11.47
CA GLY A 79 -14.54 -26.49 -11.85
C GLY A 79 -13.67 -26.95 -10.69
N THR A 80 -13.83 -28.24 -10.38
CA THR A 80 -12.83 -29.14 -9.79
C THR A 80 -12.44 -28.94 -8.30
N CYS A 81 -13.17 -29.67 -7.46
CA CYS A 81 -12.65 -30.71 -6.55
C CYS A 81 -11.27 -30.48 -5.91
N VAL A 82 -11.25 -29.94 -4.69
CA VAL A 82 -10.28 -30.34 -3.67
C VAL A 82 -11.00 -30.43 -2.32
N LYS A 83 -11.13 -31.66 -1.81
CA LYS A 83 -11.57 -31.97 -0.45
C LYS A 83 -10.68 -31.24 0.55
N TRP A 84 -11.24 -30.33 1.34
CA TRP A 84 -10.59 -29.86 2.57
C TRP A 84 -11.08 -30.72 3.73
N ILE A 85 -10.15 -31.49 4.26
CA ILE A 85 -10.29 -32.37 5.42
C ILE A 85 -10.57 -31.50 6.65
N ALA A 86 -11.67 -31.76 7.34
CA ALA A 86 -11.88 -31.31 8.71
C ALA A 86 -11.52 -32.46 9.66
N PRO A 87 -10.64 -32.27 10.66
CA PRO A 87 -10.68 -33.07 11.87
C PRO A 87 -11.45 -32.33 12.97
N LEU A 88 -11.88 -33.10 13.98
CA LEU A 88 -12.37 -32.67 15.30
C LEU A 88 -13.89 -32.48 15.41
N PHE A 89 -14.58 -33.56 15.78
CA PHE A 89 -15.43 -33.61 16.99
C PHE A 89 -15.75 -35.08 17.31
N ASN A 90 -15.16 -35.61 18.38
CA ASN A 90 -15.78 -36.56 19.30
C ASN A 90 -15.39 -36.13 20.71
#